data_AF-A0A1F6D8F0-F1
#
_entry.id   AF-A0A1F6D8F0-F1
#
_cell.length_a   1.000
_cell.length_b   1.000
_cell.length_c   1.000
_cell.angle_alpha   90.00
_cell.angle_beta   90.00
_cell.angle_gamma   90.00
#
_symmetry.space_group_name_H-M   'P 1'
#
loop_
_entity.id
_entity.type
_entity.pdbx_description
1 polymer ?
#
loop_
_entity_poly.entity_id
_entity_poly.type
_entity_poly.pdbx_seq_one_letter_code
_entity_poly.pdbx_strand_id
1 'polypeptide(L)'
;MRRTEQFWKPEKNKNAEVREEIKSGITEHTQNVSETAAEAEAQYAHELHTTDEFARRMGEDQLGEIYSWYSSAMKRRGLEPLPEGGFMRHFFDGGSLDPTAVYGNSDCGYILGIEKSRLFVPTHLAPRTLTGAYSLLEELGAHKEIPVLMAITQDLARTVSLMPNWQVLDLGTLASFRSNIVKKYIAYNSHPETPKLATGLLEEYAKNTSDPVRQLEVVGDVQSTEGSEQQS
;
A
#
# COMPACT_ATOMS: atom_id res chain seq x y z
N MET A 1 43.13 20.75 -17.64
CA MET A 1 42.99 20.98 -16.18
C MET A 1 41.50 20.99 -15.84
N ARG A 2 41.12 20.18 -14.85
CA ARG A 2 39.73 19.87 -14.42
C ARG A 2 39.10 21.04 -13.63
N ARG A 3 37.79 21.26 -13.78
CA ARG A 3 36.91 21.90 -12.78
C ARG A 3 35.52 21.25 -12.87
N THR A 4 35.33 20.16 -12.11
CA THR A 4 34.65 20.09 -10.79
C THR A 4 33.14 19.95 -10.93
N GLU A 5 32.72 18.70 -10.75
CA GLU A 5 31.36 18.21 -10.54
C GLU A 5 30.63 19.05 -9.48
N GLN A 6 29.46 19.57 -9.83
CA GLN A 6 28.49 20.04 -8.85
C GLN A 6 27.92 18.81 -8.14
N PHE A 7 28.54 18.47 -7.01
CA PHE A 7 27.98 17.55 -6.03
C PHE A 7 26.58 18.01 -5.62
N TRP A 8 25.60 17.16 -5.89
CA TRP A 8 24.24 17.26 -5.35
C TRP A 8 24.32 17.30 -3.82
N LYS A 9 23.89 18.40 -3.20
CA LYS A 9 23.75 18.49 -1.74
C LYS A 9 22.31 18.12 -1.40
N PRO A 10 22.05 17.10 -0.57
CA PRO A 10 20.70 16.83 -0.09
C PRO A 10 20.25 17.99 0.80
N GLU A 11 19.09 18.57 0.51
CA GLU A 11 18.48 19.61 1.36
C GLU A 11 18.13 19.03 2.72
N LYS A 12 18.95 19.31 3.74
CA LYS A 12 18.76 18.88 5.14
C LYS A 12 17.45 19.36 5.79
N ASN A 13 16.71 20.29 5.18
CA ASN A 13 15.61 21.00 5.84
C ASN A 13 14.24 20.32 5.72
N LYS A 14 13.97 19.54 4.66
CA LYS A 14 12.65 18.89 4.46
C LYS A 14 12.36 17.76 5.45
N ASN A 15 13.41 17.14 5.99
CA ASN A 15 13.26 16.09 7.01
C ASN A 15 12.84 16.62 8.39
N ALA A 16 13.03 17.91 8.66
CA ALA A 16 12.65 18.50 9.95
C ALA A 16 11.15 18.84 10.00
N GLU A 17 10.60 19.39 8.92
CA GLU A 17 9.17 19.75 8.84
C GLU A 17 8.26 18.51 8.93
N VAL A 18 8.60 17.45 8.18
CA VAL A 18 7.86 16.17 8.26
C VAL A 18 7.90 15.60 9.69
N ARG A 19 9.03 15.74 10.40
CA ARG A 19 9.16 15.24 11.79
C ARG A 19 8.33 16.03 12.79
N GLU A 20 8.17 17.33 12.62
CA GLU A 20 7.35 18.14 13.51
C GLU A 20 5.85 17.91 13.28
N GLU A 21 5.42 17.70 12.02
CA GLU A 21 4.04 17.26 11.70
C GLU A 21 3.73 15.86 12.26
N ILE A 22 4.72 14.96 12.31
CA ILE A 22 4.58 13.65 12.94
C ILE A 22 4.38 13.79 14.46
N LYS A 23 5.17 14.63 15.13
CA LYS A 23 5.08 14.83 16.59
C LYS A 23 3.75 15.45 17.03
N SER A 24 3.22 16.42 16.28
CA SER A 24 1.94 17.05 16.64
C SER A 24 0.79 16.05 16.58
N GLY A 25 0.77 15.16 15.58
CA GLY A 25 -0.27 14.14 15.44
C GLY A 25 -0.29 13.08 16.56
N ILE A 26 0.87 12.74 17.13
CA ILE A 26 0.98 11.79 18.26
C ILE A 26 0.31 12.34 19.53
N THR A 27 0.33 13.67 19.72
CA THR A 27 -0.17 14.31 20.96
C THR A 27 -1.70 14.35 21.03
N GLU A 28 -2.39 14.38 19.88
CA GLU A 28 -3.86 14.39 19.82
C GLU A 28 -4.48 13.02 20.15
N HIS A 29 -3.69 11.94 20.07
CA HIS A 29 -4.16 10.57 20.20
C HIS A 29 -4.31 10.08 21.66
N THR A 30 -3.46 10.56 22.58
CA THR A 30 -3.39 10.04 23.96
C THR A 30 -4.65 10.29 24.80
N GLN A 31 -5.65 11.03 24.28
CA GLN A 31 -6.79 11.48 25.07
C GLN A 31 -8.06 10.61 24.99
N ASN A 32 -8.15 9.57 24.12
CA ASN A 32 -9.46 8.98 23.78
C ASN A 32 -9.59 7.43 23.70
N VAL A 33 -8.74 6.61 24.32
CA VAL A 33 -8.84 5.13 24.20
C VAL A 33 -9.19 4.44 25.53
N SER A 34 -10.10 3.47 25.47
CA SER A 34 -10.49 2.55 26.56
C SER A 34 -9.39 1.52 26.85
N GLU A 35 -9.04 1.32 28.12
CA GLU A 35 -7.90 0.50 28.58
C GLU A 35 -7.92 -0.97 28.10
N THR A 36 -9.10 -1.56 27.90
CA THR A 36 -9.24 -2.99 27.50
C THR A 36 -9.12 -3.23 26.00
N ALA A 37 -9.49 -2.26 25.15
CA ALA A 37 -9.23 -2.32 23.71
C ALA A 37 -7.73 -2.05 23.43
N ALA A 38 -7.13 -1.15 24.21
CA ALA A 38 -5.71 -0.80 24.11
C ALA A 38 -4.78 -1.99 24.41
N GLU A 39 -5.12 -2.87 25.37
CA GLU A 39 -4.30 -4.04 25.70
C GLU A 39 -4.32 -5.14 24.62
N ALA A 40 -5.50 -5.40 24.03
CA ALA A 40 -5.62 -6.34 22.92
C ALA A 40 -4.96 -5.79 21.64
N GLU A 41 -4.90 -4.48 21.47
CA GLU A 41 -4.32 -3.82 20.30
C GLU A 41 -2.79 -3.65 20.39
N ALA A 42 -2.26 -3.40 21.59
CA ALA A 42 -0.82 -3.27 21.84
C ALA A 42 -0.03 -4.56 21.54
N GLN A 43 -0.69 -5.72 21.55
CA GLN A 43 -0.07 -7.00 21.19
C GLN A 43 -0.01 -7.24 19.66
N TYR A 44 -0.79 -6.49 18.87
CA TYR A 44 -0.89 -6.61 17.40
C TYR A 44 -0.22 -5.45 16.67
N ALA A 45 -0.03 -4.34 17.38
CA ALA A 45 0.76 -3.24 16.89
C ALA A 45 2.13 -3.77 16.45
N HIS A 46 2.43 -3.55 15.16
CA HIS A 46 3.69 -3.92 14.49
C HIS A 46 3.82 -5.37 14.00
N GLU A 47 2.79 -6.22 14.03
CA GLU A 47 2.83 -7.54 13.39
C GLU A 47 2.05 -7.57 12.06
N LEU A 48 2.40 -8.53 11.18
CA LEU A 48 1.65 -8.79 9.96
C LEU A 48 0.69 -9.96 10.22
N HIS A 49 -0.61 -9.74 9.96
CA HIS A 49 -1.63 -10.76 10.15
C HIS A 49 -2.31 -11.10 8.84
N THR A 50 -2.67 -12.37 8.67
CA THR A 50 -3.62 -12.74 7.61
C THR A 50 -4.95 -12.03 7.86
N THR A 51 -5.59 -11.55 6.80
CA THR A 51 -6.89 -10.87 6.91
C THR A 51 -7.98 -11.80 7.45
N ASP A 52 -7.91 -13.10 7.18
CA ASP A 52 -8.81 -14.12 7.74
C ASP A 52 -8.67 -14.27 9.27
N GLU A 53 -7.45 -14.22 9.80
CA GLU A 53 -7.24 -14.19 11.25
C GLU A 53 -7.77 -12.88 11.84
N PHE A 54 -7.43 -11.76 11.21
CA PHE A 54 -7.81 -10.44 11.67
C PHE A 54 -9.35 -10.29 11.72
N ALA A 55 -10.05 -10.66 10.66
CA ALA A 55 -11.51 -10.57 10.56
C ALA A 55 -12.23 -11.39 11.64
N ARG A 56 -11.73 -12.60 11.93
CA ARG A 56 -12.29 -13.47 12.99
C ARG A 56 -12.20 -12.85 14.39
N ARG A 57 -11.25 -11.94 14.60
CA ARG A 57 -10.99 -11.32 15.91
C ARG A 57 -11.68 -9.96 16.07
N MET A 58 -11.67 -9.14 15.03
CA MET A 58 -12.05 -7.72 15.12
C MET A 58 -13.54 -7.46 14.90
N GLY A 59 -14.29 -8.41 14.33
CA GLY A 59 -15.73 -8.27 14.08
C GLY A 59 -16.08 -7.31 12.94
N GLU A 60 -17.35 -7.30 12.53
CA GLU A 60 -17.82 -6.55 11.34
C GLU A 60 -17.66 -5.04 11.48
N ASP A 61 -17.89 -4.48 12.66
CA ASP A 61 -17.80 -3.04 12.93
C ASP A 61 -16.40 -2.49 12.61
N GLN A 62 -15.35 -3.19 13.06
CA GLN A 62 -13.97 -2.76 12.81
C GLN A 62 -13.60 -2.86 11.32
N LEU A 63 -14.09 -3.87 10.61
CA LEU A 63 -13.87 -4.00 9.16
C LEU A 63 -14.55 -2.86 8.40
N GLY A 64 -15.75 -2.47 8.83
CA GLY A 64 -16.45 -1.29 8.33
C GLY A 64 -15.66 0.01 8.57
N GLU A 65 -15.03 0.17 9.73
CA GLU A 65 -14.15 1.31 9.99
C GLU A 65 -12.92 1.35 9.07
N ILE A 66 -12.27 0.20 8.85
CA ILE A 66 -11.13 0.10 7.92
C ILE A 66 -11.54 0.54 6.52
N TYR A 67 -12.70 0.06 6.04
CA TYR A 67 -13.24 0.49 4.77
C TYR A 67 -13.52 2.01 4.74
N SER A 68 -14.11 2.55 5.81
CA SER A 68 -14.38 3.99 5.93
C SER A 68 -13.09 4.83 5.85
N TRP A 69 -12.01 4.41 6.52
CA TRP A 69 -10.71 5.08 6.47
C TRP A 69 -10.06 4.98 5.09
N TYR A 70 -10.09 3.81 4.47
CA TYR A 70 -9.66 3.62 3.09
C TYR A 70 -10.44 4.52 2.11
N SER A 71 -11.76 4.49 2.18
CA SER A 71 -12.65 5.27 1.32
C SER A 71 -12.36 6.77 1.45
N SER A 72 -12.19 7.24 2.68
CA SER A 72 -11.81 8.61 2.99
C SER A 72 -10.43 8.98 2.43
N ALA A 73 -9.44 8.09 2.56
CA ALA A 73 -8.09 8.31 2.03
C ALA A 73 -8.08 8.39 0.50
N MET A 74 -8.86 7.56 -0.18
CA MET A 74 -9.02 7.60 -1.64
C MET A 74 -9.68 8.90 -2.09
N LYS A 75 -10.79 9.30 -1.45
CA LYS A 75 -11.52 10.53 -1.77
C LYS A 75 -10.69 11.78 -1.55
N ARG A 76 -9.87 11.85 -0.49
CA ARG A 76 -8.91 12.97 -0.26
C ARG A 76 -7.92 13.13 -1.41
N ARG A 77 -7.57 12.04 -2.11
CA ARG A 77 -6.69 12.05 -3.29
C ARG A 77 -7.44 12.29 -4.60
N GLY A 78 -8.75 12.56 -4.56
CA GLY A 78 -9.59 12.68 -5.74
C GLY A 78 -9.79 11.36 -6.50
N LEU A 79 -9.63 10.22 -5.81
CA LEU A 79 -9.77 8.89 -6.40
C LEU A 79 -11.08 8.24 -5.93
N GLU A 80 -11.81 7.62 -6.85
CA GLU A 80 -12.98 6.80 -6.53
C GLU A 80 -12.54 5.57 -5.71
N PRO A 81 -13.05 5.29 -4.52
CA PRO A 81 -12.73 4.05 -3.79
C PRO A 81 -13.33 2.82 -4.49
N LEU A 82 -12.82 1.63 -4.16
CA LEU A 82 -13.57 0.40 -4.42
C LEU A 82 -14.92 0.47 -3.67
N PRO A 83 -16.02 -0.03 -4.26
CA PRO A 83 -17.25 -0.24 -3.50
C PRO A 83 -16.98 -1.15 -2.30
N GLU A 84 -17.68 -0.91 -1.19
CA GLU A 84 -17.49 -1.65 0.07
C GLU A 84 -17.49 -3.16 -0.12
N GLY A 85 -18.53 -3.71 -0.77
CA GLY A 85 -18.59 -5.15 -1.03
C GLY A 85 -17.45 -5.66 -1.91
N GLY A 86 -16.91 -4.84 -2.80
CA GLY A 86 -15.72 -5.18 -3.59
C GLY A 86 -14.44 -5.18 -2.75
N PHE A 87 -14.30 -4.21 -1.85
CA PHE A 87 -13.19 -4.14 -0.89
C PHE A 87 -13.21 -5.32 0.09
N MET A 88 -14.37 -5.59 0.69
CA MET A 88 -14.58 -6.71 1.60
C MET A 88 -14.31 -8.03 0.91
N ARG A 89 -14.85 -8.24 -0.29
CA ARG A 89 -14.57 -9.43 -1.07
C ARG A 89 -13.08 -9.60 -1.37
N HIS A 90 -12.39 -8.52 -1.73
CA HIS A 90 -10.98 -8.58 -2.09
C HIS A 90 -10.08 -9.01 -0.91
N PHE A 91 -10.36 -8.50 0.29
CA PHE A 91 -9.48 -8.67 1.45
C PHE A 91 -9.96 -9.67 2.50
N PHE A 92 -11.27 -9.84 2.69
CA PHE A 92 -11.83 -10.56 3.84
C PHE A 92 -12.73 -11.74 3.45
N ASP A 93 -13.23 -11.80 2.22
CA ASP A 93 -14.12 -12.90 1.76
C ASP A 93 -13.48 -13.81 0.69
N GLY A 94 -12.15 -13.92 0.68
CA GLY A 94 -11.42 -14.87 -0.19
C GLY A 94 -11.47 -14.54 -1.69
N GLY A 95 -11.71 -13.28 -2.07
CA GLY A 95 -11.75 -12.85 -3.47
C GLY A 95 -10.37 -12.62 -4.12
N SER A 96 -9.28 -12.71 -3.36
CA SER A 96 -7.91 -12.65 -3.87
C SER A 96 -7.35 -14.05 -4.12
N LEU A 97 -6.58 -14.21 -5.21
CA LEU A 97 -5.87 -15.46 -5.50
C LEU A 97 -4.67 -15.67 -4.57
N ASP A 98 -3.99 -14.59 -4.24
CA ASP A 98 -2.90 -14.58 -3.26
C ASP A 98 -3.47 -14.35 -1.86
N PRO A 99 -2.89 -14.96 -0.81
CA PRO A 99 -3.24 -14.67 0.58
C PRO A 99 -3.18 -13.17 0.85
N THR A 100 -4.16 -12.65 1.57
CA THR A 100 -4.22 -11.23 1.93
C THR A 100 -3.80 -11.03 3.38
N ALA A 101 -3.15 -9.89 3.63
CA ALA A 101 -2.63 -9.56 4.93
C ALA A 101 -2.85 -8.08 5.26
N VAL A 102 -2.85 -7.80 6.55
CA VAL A 102 -3.05 -6.49 7.14
C VAL A 102 -1.95 -6.18 8.15
N TYR A 103 -1.46 -4.95 8.11
CA TYR A 103 -0.46 -4.40 9.02
C TYR A 103 -0.97 -3.07 9.58
N GLY A 104 -0.81 -2.84 10.88
CA GLY A 104 -1.19 -1.58 11.53
C GLY A 104 -2.14 -1.78 12.70
N ASN A 105 -2.76 -0.69 13.14
CA ASN A 105 -3.59 -0.63 14.34
C ASN A 105 -4.68 0.45 14.20
N SER A 106 -5.62 0.54 15.14
CA SER A 106 -6.71 1.52 15.15
C SER A 106 -6.22 2.95 15.40
N ASP A 107 -5.02 3.09 15.97
CA ASP A 107 -4.39 4.38 16.24
C ASP A 107 -3.94 5.08 14.94
N CYS A 108 -3.14 4.38 14.13
CA CYS A 108 -2.58 4.93 12.89
C CYS A 108 -3.42 4.59 11.66
N GLY A 109 -4.24 3.54 11.76
CA GLY A 109 -4.92 2.89 10.64
C GLY A 109 -4.14 1.68 10.13
N TYR A 110 -4.53 1.21 8.95
CA TYR A 110 -4.07 -0.08 8.43
C TYR A 110 -3.50 0.03 7.01
N ILE A 111 -2.56 -0.85 6.70
CA ILE A 111 -2.05 -1.14 5.36
C ILE A 111 -2.51 -2.55 5.02
N LEU A 112 -3.21 -2.70 3.89
CA LEU A 112 -3.67 -3.99 3.39
C LEU A 112 -2.91 -4.33 2.10
N GLY A 113 -2.68 -5.62 1.90
CA GLY A 113 -1.93 -6.11 0.77
C GLY A 113 -2.07 -7.61 0.58
N ILE A 114 -1.21 -8.14 -0.28
CA ILE A 114 -1.08 -9.58 -0.50
C ILE A 114 0.27 -10.07 0.02
N GLU A 115 0.31 -11.32 0.43
CA GLU A 115 1.55 -12.03 0.70
C GLU A 115 1.93 -12.87 -0.51
N LYS A 116 3.10 -12.59 -1.09
CA LYS A 116 3.59 -13.30 -2.27
C LYS A 116 5.07 -13.60 -2.13
N SER A 117 5.45 -14.87 -2.24
CA SER A 117 6.85 -15.30 -2.13
C SER A 117 7.55 -14.80 -0.84
N ARG A 118 6.84 -14.84 0.29
CA ARG A 118 7.28 -14.33 1.60
C ARG A 118 7.49 -12.80 1.65
N LEU A 119 7.07 -12.06 0.64
CA LEU A 119 6.99 -10.60 0.67
C LEU A 119 5.59 -10.16 1.03
N PHE A 120 5.48 -9.18 1.91
CA PHE A 120 4.27 -8.39 1.99
C PHE A 120 4.27 -7.34 0.88
N VAL A 121 3.20 -7.32 0.09
CA VAL A 121 3.01 -6.39 -1.02
C VAL A 121 1.80 -5.52 -0.72
N PRO A 122 2.00 -4.36 -0.06
CA PRO A 122 0.98 -3.36 0.16
C PRO A 122 0.29 -2.93 -1.14
N THR A 123 -1.04 -2.95 -1.13
CA THR A 123 -1.86 -2.49 -2.26
C THR A 123 -2.81 -1.37 -1.85
N HIS A 124 -3.26 -1.32 -0.60
CA HIS A 124 -4.25 -0.37 -0.10
C HIS A 124 -3.81 0.21 1.23
N LEU A 125 -3.99 1.52 1.39
CA LEU A 125 -3.76 2.24 2.64
C LEU A 125 -5.10 2.74 3.18
N ALA A 126 -5.39 2.38 4.44
CA ALA A 126 -6.55 2.80 5.21
C ALA A 126 -6.11 3.59 6.46
N PRO A 127 -5.38 4.72 6.30
CA PRO A 127 -4.88 5.46 7.43
C PRO A 127 -5.99 6.29 8.07
N ARG A 128 -6.00 6.34 9.39
CA ARG A 128 -6.94 7.18 10.15
C ARG A 128 -6.65 8.66 9.92
N THR A 129 -5.37 9.04 9.90
CA THR A 129 -4.89 10.40 9.66
C THR A 129 -3.73 10.41 8.67
N LEU A 130 -3.38 11.58 8.12
CA LEU A 130 -2.20 11.69 7.27
C LEU A 130 -0.92 11.33 8.04
N THR A 131 -0.81 11.79 9.28
CA THR A 131 0.30 11.43 10.18
C THR A 131 0.36 9.93 10.44
N GLY A 132 -0.79 9.27 10.68
CA GLY A 132 -0.85 7.82 10.83
C GLY A 132 -0.34 7.08 9.59
N ALA A 133 -0.64 7.58 8.38
CA ALA A 133 -0.08 7.03 7.14
C ALA A 133 1.46 7.10 7.11
N TYR A 134 2.03 8.22 7.55
CA TYR A 134 3.48 8.40 7.64
C TYR A 134 4.10 7.46 8.68
N SER A 135 3.51 7.36 9.88
CA SER A 135 3.98 6.46 10.93
C SER A 135 3.99 5.01 10.45
N LEU A 136 2.89 4.54 9.84
CA LEU A 136 2.80 3.17 9.31
C LEU A 136 3.89 2.88 8.28
N LEU A 137 4.14 3.82 7.36
CA LEU A 137 5.19 3.65 6.34
C LEU A 137 6.60 3.70 6.94
N GLU A 138 6.85 4.57 7.91
CA GLU A 138 8.16 4.67 8.57
C GLU A 138 8.49 3.39 9.38
N GLU A 139 7.51 2.90 10.15
CA GLU A 139 7.61 1.66 10.92
C GLU A 139 7.81 0.45 10.00
N LEU A 140 6.97 0.30 8.98
CA LEU A 140 7.05 -0.80 8.02
C LEU A 140 8.36 -0.78 7.23
N GLY A 141 8.90 0.42 6.94
CA GLY A 141 10.21 0.61 6.34
C GLY A 141 11.35 0.08 7.21
N ALA A 142 11.26 0.33 8.52
CA ALA A 142 12.25 -0.09 9.51
C ALA A 142 12.07 -1.55 9.98
N HIS A 143 11.04 -2.26 9.51
CA HIS A 143 10.66 -3.55 10.06
C HIS A 143 11.74 -4.62 9.85
N LYS A 144 12.10 -5.32 10.93
CA LYS A 144 13.21 -6.29 10.93
C LYS A 144 12.81 -7.69 10.47
N GLU A 145 11.51 -7.99 10.44
CA GLU A 145 11.00 -9.33 10.17
C GLU A 145 10.07 -9.41 8.95
N ILE A 146 9.58 -8.26 8.48
CA ILE A 146 8.60 -8.20 7.39
C ILE A 146 9.32 -7.61 6.18
N PRO A 147 9.66 -8.42 5.17
CA PRO A 147 10.21 -7.90 3.93
C PRO A 147 9.07 -7.35 3.06
N VAL A 148 9.23 -6.12 2.56
CA VAL A 148 8.15 -5.38 1.90
C VAL A 148 8.57 -4.86 0.54
N LEU A 149 7.69 -5.04 -0.45
CA LEU A 149 7.84 -4.46 -1.77
C LEU A 149 6.53 -3.80 -2.21
N MET A 150 6.59 -2.55 -2.64
CA MET A 150 5.42 -1.77 -3.08
C MET A 150 5.61 -1.28 -4.52
N ALA A 151 4.57 -1.43 -5.34
CA ALA A 151 4.48 -0.80 -6.66
C ALA A 151 3.66 0.49 -6.57
N ILE A 152 4.34 1.63 -6.46
CA ILE A 152 3.74 2.91 -6.08
C ILE A 152 3.78 3.94 -7.20
N THR A 153 2.87 4.90 -7.13
CA THR A 153 2.82 6.06 -8.04
C THR A 153 3.92 7.08 -7.68
N GLN A 154 4.21 8.01 -8.61
CA GLN A 154 5.31 8.96 -8.45
C GLN A 154 5.17 9.87 -7.20
N ASP A 155 3.95 10.27 -6.87
CA ASP A 155 3.64 11.06 -5.67
C ASP A 155 4.10 10.33 -4.40
N LEU A 156 3.68 9.08 -4.22
CA LEU A 156 4.06 8.27 -3.07
C LEU A 156 5.56 7.92 -3.11
N ALA A 157 6.14 7.70 -4.29
CA ALA A 157 7.56 7.44 -4.45
C ALA A 157 8.43 8.60 -3.94
N ARG A 158 8.05 9.85 -4.24
CA ARG A 158 8.73 11.03 -3.72
C ARG A 158 8.66 11.08 -2.19
N THR A 159 7.48 10.81 -1.62
CA THR A 159 7.29 10.80 -0.18
C THR A 159 8.13 9.73 0.51
N VAL A 160 8.03 8.48 0.04
CA VAL A 160 8.74 7.33 0.63
C VAL A 160 10.25 7.45 0.46
N SER A 161 10.75 8.08 -0.62
CA SER A 161 12.19 8.29 -0.82
C SER A 161 12.86 9.21 0.22
N LEU A 162 12.06 9.99 0.97
CA LEU A 162 12.56 10.83 2.05
C LEU A 162 12.73 10.05 3.37
N MET A 163 12.17 8.84 3.45
CA MET A 163 12.24 7.98 4.63
C MET A 163 13.52 7.11 4.56
N PRO A 164 14.32 7.04 5.64
CA PRO A 164 15.67 6.43 5.58
C PRO A 164 15.67 4.92 5.32
N ASN A 165 14.59 4.22 5.67
CA ASN A 165 14.51 2.77 5.59
C ASN A 165 13.81 2.25 4.33
N TRP A 166 13.64 3.13 3.34
CA TRP A 166 13.07 2.79 2.05
C TRP A 166 14.06 3.06 0.92
N GLN A 167 14.08 2.14 -0.03
CA GLN A 167 14.81 2.30 -1.29
C GLN A 167 13.79 2.32 -2.41
N VAL A 168 13.93 3.27 -3.34
CA VAL A 168 13.01 3.46 -4.46
C VAL A 168 13.77 3.27 -5.77
N LEU A 169 13.26 2.39 -6.63
CA LEU A 169 13.77 2.10 -7.96
C LEU A 169 12.78 2.57 -9.02
N ASP A 170 13.31 3.24 -10.04
CA ASP A 170 12.59 3.54 -11.27
C ASP A 170 12.94 2.46 -12.30
N LEU A 171 12.10 1.43 -12.40
CA LEU A 171 12.26 0.34 -13.36
C LEU A 171 11.47 0.58 -14.66
N GLY A 172 10.86 1.76 -14.83
CA GLY A 172 10.00 2.03 -15.99
C GLY A 172 8.73 1.19 -16.04
N THR A 173 8.30 0.60 -14.92
CA THR A 173 7.15 -0.31 -14.87
C THR A 173 5.87 0.43 -15.23
N LEU A 174 5.16 -0.03 -16.25
CA LEU A 174 3.85 0.49 -16.68
C LEU A 174 2.73 -0.46 -16.23
N ALA A 175 1.84 0.03 -15.38
CA ALA A 175 0.68 -0.75 -14.92
C ALA A 175 -0.61 -0.11 -15.43
N SER A 176 -1.55 -0.93 -15.88
CA SER A 176 -2.91 -0.45 -16.13
C SER A 176 -3.60 -0.16 -14.80
N PHE A 177 -4.12 1.06 -14.66
CA PHE A 177 -4.94 1.48 -13.54
C PHE A 177 -6.12 2.28 -14.08
N ARG A 178 -7.32 1.70 -13.97
CA ARG A 178 -8.58 2.33 -14.44
C ARG A 178 -8.49 2.77 -15.90
N SER A 179 -8.10 1.86 -16.77
CA SER A 179 -7.94 2.08 -18.22
C SER A 179 -6.86 3.09 -18.62
N ASN A 180 -6.05 3.57 -17.65
CA ASN A 180 -4.89 4.42 -17.92
C ASN A 180 -3.61 3.64 -17.65
N ILE A 181 -2.61 3.84 -18.50
CA ILE A 181 -1.27 3.34 -18.26
C ILE A 181 -0.57 4.30 -17.30
N VAL A 182 -0.26 3.81 -16.09
CA VAL A 182 0.39 4.60 -15.04
C VAL A 182 1.78 4.04 -14.80
N LYS A 183 2.78 4.93 -14.81
CA LYS A 183 4.14 4.58 -14.42
C LYS A 183 4.19 4.29 -12.92
N LYS A 184 4.76 3.13 -12.57
CA LYS A 184 4.98 2.67 -11.21
C LYS A 184 6.48 2.67 -10.89
N TYR A 185 6.76 3.01 -9.65
CA TYR A 185 8.06 2.92 -9.01
C TYR A 185 8.03 1.75 -8.04
N ILE A 186 9.16 1.07 -7.86
CA ILE A 186 9.27 0.01 -6.86
C ILE A 186 9.91 0.59 -5.61
N ALA A 187 9.21 0.55 -4.50
CA ALA A 187 9.78 0.83 -3.19
C ALA A 187 9.95 -0.46 -2.41
N TYR A 188 11.07 -0.63 -1.73
CA TYR A 188 11.28 -1.76 -0.83
C TYR A 188 11.94 -1.31 0.47
N ASN A 189 11.63 -2.01 1.55
CA ASN A 189 12.09 -1.64 2.87
C ASN A 189 13.54 -2.10 3.13
N SER A 190 14.10 -1.67 4.26
CA SER A 190 15.50 -1.95 4.62
C SER A 190 15.79 -3.39 5.06
N HIS A 191 14.77 -4.26 5.03
CA HIS A 191 14.92 -5.64 5.47
C HIS A 191 15.93 -6.40 4.59
N PRO A 192 16.92 -7.13 5.17
CA PRO A 192 18.04 -7.70 4.43
C PRO A 192 17.66 -8.71 3.34
N GLU A 193 16.58 -9.47 3.53
CA GLU A 193 16.14 -10.46 2.54
C GLU A 193 15.33 -9.84 1.39
N THR A 194 14.82 -8.61 1.53
CA THR A 194 13.88 -8.03 0.56
C THR A 194 14.44 -7.98 -0.86
N PRO A 195 15.69 -7.53 -1.11
CA PRO A 195 16.23 -7.52 -2.46
C PRO A 195 16.28 -8.91 -3.11
N LYS A 196 16.59 -9.95 -2.34
CA LYS A 196 16.66 -11.33 -2.84
C LYS A 196 15.27 -11.88 -3.15
N LEU A 197 14.31 -11.65 -2.26
CA LEU A 197 12.92 -12.11 -2.43
C LEU A 197 12.21 -11.35 -3.56
N ALA A 198 12.55 -10.07 -3.75
CA ALA A 198 11.94 -9.19 -4.74
C ALA A 198 12.20 -9.62 -6.19
N THR A 199 13.32 -10.29 -6.49
CA THR A 199 13.75 -10.63 -7.86
C THR A 199 12.64 -11.32 -8.66
N GLY A 200 11.99 -12.35 -8.10
CA GLY A 200 10.94 -13.09 -8.81
C GLY A 200 9.72 -12.24 -9.12
N LEU A 201 9.30 -11.40 -8.18
CA LEU A 201 8.15 -10.49 -8.36
C LEU A 201 8.47 -9.34 -9.33
N LEU A 202 9.72 -8.85 -9.31
CA LEU A 202 10.20 -7.85 -10.26
C LEU A 202 10.25 -8.38 -11.69
N GLU A 203 10.67 -9.64 -11.89
CA GLU A 203 10.63 -10.30 -13.20
C GLU A 203 9.19 -10.46 -13.71
N GLU A 204 8.24 -10.78 -12.82
CA GLU A 204 6.81 -10.84 -13.16
C GLU A 204 6.30 -9.47 -13.62
N TYR A 205 6.62 -8.40 -12.88
CA TYR A 205 6.27 -7.03 -13.29
C TYR A 205 6.90 -6.65 -14.63
N ALA A 206 8.17 -7.00 -14.86
CA ALA A 206 8.85 -6.73 -16.13
C ALA A 206 8.20 -7.46 -17.32
N LYS A 207 7.76 -8.70 -17.13
CA LYS A 207 7.03 -9.47 -18.16
C LYS A 207 5.67 -8.84 -18.47
N ASN A 208 4.94 -8.38 -17.45
CA ASN A 208 3.64 -7.73 -17.63
C ASN A 208 3.72 -6.33 -18.26
N THR A 209 4.90 -5.70 -18.26
CA THR A 209 5.16 -4.40 -18.90
C THR A 209 5.59 -4.47 -20.35
N SER A 210 6.06 -5.62 -20.83
CA SER A 210 6.63 -5.79 -22.17
C SER A 210 5.64 -6.30 -23.22
N ASP A 211 4.39 -6.58 -22.83
CA ASP A 211 3.35 -7.11 -23.72
C ASP A 211 2.15 -6.15 -23.82
N PRO A 212 2.19 -5.16 -24.74
CA PRO A 212 1.09 -4.22 -24.94
C PRO A 212 -0.19 -4.89 -25.46
N VAL A 213 -0.12 -6.12 -25.98
CA VAL A 213 -1.27 -6.86 -26.52
C VAL A 213 -2.13 -7.45 -25.40
N ARG A 214 -1.50 -8.02 -24.35
CA ARG A 214 -2.22 -8.55 -23.18
C ARG A 214 -2.93 -7.49 -22.34
N GLN A 215 -2.45 -6.25 -22.32
CA GLN A 215 -3.10 -5.17 -21.57
C GLN A 215 -4.42 -4.70 -22.23
N LEU A 216 -4.61 -4.96 -23.52
CA LEU A 216 -5.85 -4.66 -24.24
C LEU A 216 -6.87 -5.81 -24.20
N GLU A 217 -6.43 -7.06 -24.16
CA GLU A 217 -7.33 -8.23 -24.07
C GLU A 217 -8.10 -8.28 -22.74
N VAL A 218 -7.50 -7.88 -21.62
CA VAL A 218 -8.19 -7.86 -20.30
C VAL A 218 -9.28 -6.77 -20.22
N VAL A 219 -9.21 -5.75 -21.07
CA VAL A 219 -10.22 -4.66 -21.13
C VAL A 219 -11.28 -4.93 -22.21
N GLY A 220 -10.98 -5.78 -23.21
CA GLY A 220 -11.86 -6.10 -24.33
C GLY A 220 -12.98 -7.10 -24.02
N ASP A 221 -12.83 -7.96 -23.01
CA ASP A 221 -13.77 -9.07 -22.76
C ASP A 221 -14.99 -8.72 -21.88
N VAL A 222 -15.23 -7.43 -21.59
CA VAL A 222 -16.46 -7.00 -20.86
C VAL A 222 -17.49 -6.31 -21.76
N GLN A 223 -17.28 -6.26 -23.08
CA GLN A 223 -18.29 -5.74 -24.01
C GLN A 223 -18.47 -6.62 -25.25
N SER A 224 -19.23 -7.72 -25.11
CA SER A 224 -20.08 -8.25 -26.20
C SER A 224 -21.05 -9.32 -25.70
N THR A 225 -22.09 -8.93 -24.97
CA THR A 225 -23.36 -9.68 -24.95
C THR A 225 -24.56 -8.73 -25.00
N GLU A 226 -24.61 -7.87 -26.01
CA GLU A 226 -25.89 -7.35 -26.50
C GLU A 226 -25.88 -7.34 -28.03
N GLY A 227 -26.77 -8.12 -28.64
CA GLY A 227 -27.03 -8.03 -30.08
C GLY A 227 -27.57 -9.28 -30.77
N SER A 228 -28.87 -9.53 -30.61
CA SER A 228 -29.81 -9.90 -31.69
C SER A 228 -29.62 -11.16 -32.55
N GLU A 229 -30.56 -12.11 -32.42
CA GLU A 229 -31.22 -12.83 -33.53
C GLU A 229 -32.72 -12.89 -33.18
N GLN A 230 -33.57 -11.98 -33.69
CA GLN A 230 -34.34 -12.04 -34.94
C GLN A 230 -35.26 -13.27 -35.13
N GLN A 231 -36.50 -12.91 -35.47
CA GLN A 231 -37.63 -13.73 -35.87
C GLN A 231 -37.31 -14.71 -37.00
N SER A 232 -37.92 -15.90 -36.93
CA SER A 232 -38.63 -16.56 -38.03
C SER A 232 -39.74 -17.41 -37.45
#